data_AF-A0A410MGE2-F1
#
_entry.id   AF-A0A410MGE2-F1
#
_cell.length_a   1.000
_cell.length_b   1.000
_cell.length_c   1.000
_cell.angle_alpha   90.00
_cell.angle_beta   90.00
_cell.angle_gamma   90.00
#
_symmetry.space_group_name_H-M   'P 1'
#
loop_
_entity.id
_entity.type
_entity.pdbx_description
1 polymer ?
#
loop_
_entity_poly.entity_id
_entity_poly.type
_entity_poly.pdbx_seq_one_letter_code
_entity_poly.pdbx_strand_id
1 'polypeptide(L)' 'MKKKKDQGVRNYQPSDYEKEDFVSKGLATTHEQVSDTLTEGTFDGKIDEVDKNGNLVTHKGKEIKRKRK' A
#
# COMPACT_ATOMS: atom_id res chain seq x y z
N MET A 1 21.98 11.21 34.84
CA MET A 1 21.64 11.96 33.61
C MET A 1 20.54 11.23 32.85
N LYS A 2 19.35 11.83 32.69
CA LYS A 2 18.32 11.31 31.75
C LYS A 2 18.75 11.72 30.34
N LYS A 3 19.09 10.77 29.46
CA LYS A 3 19.32 11.05 28.04
C LYS A 3 18.06 11.67 27.45
N LYS A 4 18.16 12.88 26.89
CA LYS A 4 17.12 13.43 26.01
C LYS A 4 16.98 12.48 24.83
N LYS A 5 15.79 11.92 24.63
CA LYS A 5 15.43 11.26 23.37
C LYS A 5 15.35 12.36 22.33
N ASP A 6 16.35 12.42 21.46
CA ASP A 6 16.30 13.23 20.25
C ASP A 6 15.12 12.71 19.42
N GLN A 7 14.00 13.42 19.48
CA GLN A 7 12.86 13.21 18.58
C GLN A 7 13.19 13.95 17.28
N GLY A 8 14.33 13.60 16.68
CA GLY A 8 14.68 14.05 15.35
C GLY A 8 13.75 13.42 14.31
N VAL A 9 13.65 14.04 13.15
CA VAL A 9 12.97 13.45 11.99
C VAL A 9 13.62 12.10 11.69
N ARG A 10 12.89 11.01 11.93
CA ARG A 10 13.34 9.64 11.67
C ARG A 10 12.80 9.21 10.32
N ASN A 11 13.69 8.79 9.43
CA ASN A 11 13.32 8.14 8.18
C ASN A 11 13.04 6.65 8.43
N TYR A 12 12.19 6.06 7.59
CA TYR A 12 11.95 4.61 7.59
C TYR A 12 13.26 3.82 7.51
N GLN A 13 13.34 2.72 8.25
CA GLN A 13 14.40 1.73 8.16
C GLN A 13 13.78 0.33 8.01
N PRO A 14 14.39 -0.61 7.26
CA PRO A 14 13.86 -1.97 7.12
C PRO A 14 13.58 -2.68 8.45
N SER A 15 14.44 -2.46 9.45
CA SER A 15 14.26 -2.99 10.82
C SER A 15 13.00 -2.49 11.54
N ASP A 16 12.32 -1.45 11.04
CA ASP A 16 11.14 -0.88 11.70
C ASP A 16 9.93 -1.83 11.67
N TYR A 17 9.91 -2.80 10.74
CA TYR A 17 8.93 -3.89 10.73
C TYR A 17 9.02 -4.81 11.96
N GLU A 18 10.18 -4.87 12.61
CA GLU A 18 10.43 -5.75 13.77
C GLU A 18 10.35 -5.01 15.11
N LYS A 19 10.12 -3.68 15.08
CA LYS A 19 10.15 -2.84 16.29
C LYS A 19 8.75 -2.64 16.86
N GLU A 20 8.69 -2.68 18.18
CA GLU A 20 7.41 -2.56 18.91
C GLU A 20 7.00 -1.11 19.22
N ASP A 21 7.86 -0.12 18.99
CA ASP A 21 7.55 1.27 19.30
C ASP A 21 6.63 1.92 18.25
N PHE A 22 5.78 2.84 18.72
CA PHE A 22 4.73 3.48 17.92
C PHE A 22 5.25 4.16 16.65
N VAL A 23 6.40 4.84 16.73
CA VAL A 23 6.96 5.56 15.58
C VAL A 23 7.42 4.57 14.52
N SER A 24 8.13 3.52 14.92
CA SER A 24 8.59 2.47 13.99
C SER A 24 7.42 1.75 13.34
N LYS A 25 6.37 1.39 14.11
CA LYS A 25 5.14 0.79 13.55
C LYS A 25 4.48 1.69 12.52
N GLY A 26 4.32 2.98 12.84
CA GLY A 26 3.73 3.95 11.92
C GLY A 26 4.52 4.07 10.62
N LEU A 27 5.85 4.18 10.70
CA LEU A 27 6.73 4.23 9.53
C LEU A 27 6.60 2.96 8.68
N ALA A 28 6.65 1.78 9.30
CA ALA A 28 6.52 0.49 8.64
C ALA A 28 5.16 0.35 7.91
N THR A 29 4.05 0.69 8.56
CA THR A 29 2.71 0.64 7.96
C THR A 29 2.58 1.58 6.76
N THR A 30 3.08 2.81 6.83
CA THR A 30 3.01 3.73 5.67
C THR A 30 3.90 3.29 4.53
N HIS A 31 5.05 2.68 4.83
CA HIS A 31 5.94 2.12 3.81
C HIS A 31 5.26 0.94 3.07
N GLU A 32 4.60 0.06 3.81
CA GLU A 32 3.80 -1.04 3.24
C GLU A 32 2.69 -0.51 2.33
N GLN A 33 1.87 0.43 2.80
CA GLN A 33 0.79 1.03 2.00
C GLN A 33 1.29 1.64 0.68
N VAL A 34 2.46 2.31 0.69
CA VAL A 34 3.06 2.87 -0.52
C VAL A 34 3.57 1.77 -1.45
N SER A 35 4.20 0.73 -0.90
CA SER A 35 4.69 -0.42 -1.67
C SER A 35 3.56 -1.20 -2.34
N ASP A 36 2.47 -1.45 -1.60
CA ASP A 36 1.27 -2.10 -2.10
C ASP A 36 0.65 -1.28 -3.23
N THR A 37 0.51 0.04 -3.03
CA THR A 37 -0.02 0.94 -4.06
C THR A 37 0.86 0.97 -5.31
N LEU A 38 2.19 0.89 -5.17
CA LEU A 38 3.11 0.85 -6.31
C LEU A 38 3.01 -0.46 -7.09
N THR A 39 2.82 -1.59 -6.38
CA THR A 39 2.86 -2.93 -6.97
C THR A 39 1.50 -3.37 -7.51
N GLU A 40 0.45 -3.21 -6.69
CA GLU A 40 -0.92 -3.63 -7.01
C GLU A 40 -1.73 -2.51 -7.67
N GLY A 41 -1.21 -1.28 -7.63
CA GLY A 41 -1.95 -0.09 -8.05
C GLY A 41 -2.92 0.40 -6.98
N THR A 42 -3.63 1.48 -7.31
CA THR A 42 -4.74 1.95 -6.47
C THR A 42 -5.97 1.08 -6.65
N PHE A 43 -6.85 1.02 -5.66
CA PHE A 43 -8.16 0.36 -5.76
C PHE A 43 -9.09 0.92 -6.85
N ASP A 44 -8.70 2.04 -7.48
CA ASP A 44 -9.35 2.63 -8.67
C ASP A 44 -8.94 1.95 -9.98
N GLY A 45 -8.18 0.85 -9.91
CA GLY A 45 -7.78 0.06 -11.06
C GLY A 45 -8.99 -0.35 -11.91
N LYS A 46 -8.96 0.01 -13.19
CA LYS A 46 -9.90 -0.52 -14.18
C LYS A 46 -9.44 -1.91 -14.59
N ILE A 47 -10.29 -2.92 -14.42
CA ILE A 47 -9.97 -4.29 -14.81
C ILE A 47 -10.43 -4.51 -16.24
N ASP A 48 -9.58 -5.08 -17.07
CA ASP A 48 -9.96 -5.51 -18.41
C ASP A 48 -10.88 -6.73 -18.35
N GLU A 49 -11.99 -6.66 -19.09
CA GLU A 49 -12.92 -7.77 -19.21
C GLU A 49 -12.43 -8.72 -20.30
N VAL A 50 -12.38 -10.02 -19.97
CA VAL A 50 -12.07 -11.09 -20.91
C VAL A 50 -13.31 -11.92 -21.23
N ASP A 51 -13.39 -12.45 -22.44
CA ASP A 51 -14.43 -13.39 -22.84
C ASP A 51 -14.20 -14.79 -22.22
N LYS A 52 -15.11 -15.72 -22.52
CA LYS A 52 -15.04 -17.10 -22.02
C LYS A 52 -13.81 -17.88 -22.50
N ASN A 53 -13.14 -17.39 -23.54
CA ASN A 53 -11.98 -17.99 -24.16
C ASN A 53 -10.68 -17.28 -23.72
N GLY A 54 -10.77 -16.27 -22.85
CA GLY A 54 -9.64 -15.51 -22.34
C GLY A 54 -9.19 -14.34 -23.22
N ASN A 55 -9.96 -13.98 -24.27
CA ASN A 55 -9.62 -12.83 -25.11
C ASN A 55 -10.15 -11.53 -24.52
N LEU A 56 -9.37 -10.46 -24.63
CA LEU A 56 -9.78 -9.12 -24.19
C LEU A 56 -11.03 -8.66 -24.96
N VAL A 57 -12.09 -8.32 -24.23
CA VAL A 57 -13.33 -7.78 -24.80
C VAL A 57 -13.15 -6.31 -25.16
N THR A 58 -12.40 -5.56 -24.35
CA THR A 58 -12.10 -4.12 -24.59
C THR A 58 -10.78 -3.75 -23.92
N HIS A 59 -10.05 -2.79 -24.51
CA HIS A 59 -8.83 -2.21 -23.92
C HIS A 59 -9.08 -0.96 -23.04
N LYS A 60 -10.34 -0.64 -22.72
CA LYS A 60 -10.67 0.58 -21.98
C LYS A 60 -10.74 0.36 -20.47
N GLY A 61 -10.66 -0.89 -20.01
CA GLY A 61 -10.91 -1.30 -18.63
C GLY A 61 -12.32 -0.92 -18.14
N LYS A 62 -12.85 -1.66 -17.16
CA LYS A 62 -14.09 -1.28 -16.46
C LYS A 62 -13.80 -0.98 -15.00
N GLU A 63 -14.44 0.05 -14.47
CA GLU A 63 -14.39 0.35 -13.03
C GLU A 63 -14.98 -0.81 -12.23
N ILE A 64 -14.30 -1.18 -11.15
CA ILE A 64 -14.76 -2.22 -10.23
C ILE A 64 -15.93 -1.64 -9.43
N LYS A 65 -17.17 -2.02 -9.79
CA LYS A 65 -18.36 -1.64 -9.01
C LYS A 65 -18.32 -2.31 -7.65
N ARG A 66 -17.89 -1.58 -6.61
CA ARG A 66 -18.02 -2.03 -5.22
C ARG A 66 -19.49 -2.10 -4.82
N LYS A 67 -20.01 -3.29 -4.54
CA LYS A 67 -21.21 -3.41 -3.71
C LYS A 67 -20.82 -3.00 -2.29
N ARG A 68 -21.12 -1.76 -1.90
CA ARG A 68 -21.18 -1.41 -0.49
C ARG A 68 -22.32 -2.23 0.12
N LYS A 69 -21.98 -3.08 1.10
CA LYS A 69 -22.94 -3.80 1.93
C LYS A 69 -23.22 -2.99 3.19
#